data_AF-A0A432UG41-F1
#
_entry.id   AF-A0A432UG41-F1
#
_cell.length_a   1.000
_cell.length_b   1.000
_cell.length_c   1.000
_cell.angle_alpha   90.00
_cell.angle_beta   90.00
_cell.angle_gamma   90.00
#
_symmetry.space_group_name_H-M   'P 1'
#
loop_
_entity.id
_entity.type
_entity.pdbx_description
1 polymer ?
#
loop_
_entity_poly.entity_id
_entity_poly.type
_entity_poly.pdbx_seq_one_letter_code
_entity_poly.pdbx_strand_id
1 'polypeptide(L)' 'MREILHQLSLEEKLRLLDLLWSDLLQQETEIPSPDWHREELKVREDRLKKGKEKIWDWREVKEEFLRSILKNA' A
#
# COMPACT_ATOMS: atom_id res chain seq x y z
N MET A 1 18.52 -17.08 5.24
CA MET A 1 17.21 -16.37 5.19
C MET A 1 16.15 -17.11 4.38
N ARG A 2 16.37 -17.40 3.08
CA ARG A 2 15.35 -18.07 2.24
C ARG A 2 14.93 -19.45 2.76
N GLU A 3 15.88 -20.21 3.31
CA GLU A 3 15.62 -21.52 3.94
C GLU A 3 14.78 -21.42 5.22
N ILE A 4 14.98 -20.38 6.04
CA ILE A 4 14.20 -20.13 7.26
C ILE A 4 12.76 -19.80 6.89
N LEU A 5 12.54 -18.97 5.86
CA LEU A 5 11.20 -18.65 5.38
C LEU A 5 10.45 -19.89 4.90
N HIS A 6 11.12 -20.90 4.33
CA HIS A 6 10.44 -22.13 3.90
C HIS A 6 9.96 -23.01 5.06
N GLN A 7 10.55 -22.87 6.26
CA GLN A 7 10.15 -23.61 7.46
C GLN A 7 8.95 -22.98 8.17
N LEU A 8 8.64 -21.72 7.87
CA LEU A 8 7.48 -21.02 8.43
C LEU A 8 6.18 -21.42 7.73
N SER A 9 5.14 -21.62 8.54
CA SER A 9 3.76 -21.66 8.08
C SER A 9 3.35 -20.34 7.40
N LEU A 10 2.23 -20.35 6.68
CA LEU A 10 1.71 -19.11 6.08
C LEU A 10 1.40 -18.05 7.13
N GLU A 11 0.82 -18.45 8.27
CA GLU A 11 0.49 -17.52 9.36
C GLU A 11 1.76 -16.88 9.94
N GLU A 12 2.81 -17.66 10.19
CA GLU A 12 4.08 -17.14 10.71
C GLU A 12 4.77 -16.22 9.72
N LYS A 13 4.68 -16.48 8.41
CA LYS A 13 5.17 -15.58 7.37
C LYS A 13 4.44 -14.24 7.39
N LEU A 14 3.12 -14.25 7.54
CA LEU A 14 2.32 -13.04 7.59
C LEU A 14 2.66 -12.22 8.86
N ARG A 15 2.75 -12.86 10.02
CA ARG A 15 3.18 -12.20 11.26
C ARG A 15 4.59 -11.61 11.16
N LEU A 16 5.52 -12.35 10.54
CA LEU A 16 6.87 -11.85 10.30
C LEU A 16 6.86 -10.65 9.35
N LEU A 17 6.06 -10.67 8.29
CA LEU A 17 5.89 -9.54 7.39
C LEU A 17 5.37 -8.31 8.15
N ASP A 18 4.36 -8.46 9.00
CA ASP A 18 3.80 -7.36 9.80
C ASP A 18 4.83 -6.76 10.77
N LEU A 19 5.63 -7.61 11.43
CA LEU A 19 6.70 -7.17 12.34
C LEU A 19 7.79 -6.41 11.59
N LEU A 20 8.27 -6.97 10.47
CA LEU A 20 9.27 -6.32 9.64
C LEU A 20 8.76 -5.00 9.08
N TRP A 21 7.51 -4.96 8.62
CA TRP A 21 6.90 -3.75 8.10
C TRP A 21 6.80 -2.67 9.19
N SER A 22 6.38 -3.04 10.40
CA SER A 22 6.29 -2.13 11.54
C SER A 22 7.65 -1.59 11.97
N ASP A 23 8.70 -2.42 11.92
CA ASP A 23 10.08 -2.03 12.22
C ASP A 23 10.64 -1.04 11.17
N LEU A 24 10.45 -1.35 9.88
CA LEU A 24 10.86 -0.46 8.78
C LEU A 24 10.21 0.91 8.83
N LEU A 25 8.94 0.99 9.24
CA LEU A 25 8.23 2.26 9.40
C LEU A 25 8.85 3.16 10.48
N GLN A 26 9.58 2.61 11.46
CA GLN A 26 10.28 3.43 12.45
C GLN A 26 11.51 4.14 11.86
N GLN A 27 12.04 3.65 10.74
CA GLN A 27 13.21 4.17 10.03
C GLN A 27 12.79 4.78 8.68
N GLU A 28 11.56 5.27 8.55
CA GLU A 28 11.00 5.77 7.28
C GLU A 28 11.92 6.80 6.58
N THR A 29 12.59 7.65 7.35
CA THR A 29 13.51 8.67 6.83
C THR A 29 14.79 8.11 6.20
N GLU A 30 15.15 6.86 6.50
CA GLU A 30 16.31 6.18 5.93
C GLU A 30 16.00 5.54 4.57
N ILE A 31 14.73 5.46 4.19
CA ILE A 31 14.30 4.87 2.92
C ILE A 31 13.96 6.02 1.96
N PRO A 32 14.91 6.44 1.09
CA PRO A 32 14.64 7.50 0.14
C PRO A 32 13.53 7.04 -0.83
N SER A 33 12.58 7.94 -1.10
CA SER A 33 11.62 7.71 -2.18
C SER A 33 12.37 7.59 -3.51
N PRO A 34 12.12 6.54 -4.31
CA PRO A 34 12.67 6.44 -5.66
C PRO A 34 12.30 7.66 -6.51
N ASP A 35 13.18 8.08 -7.41
CA ASP A 35 12.95 9.26 -8.26
C ASP A 35 11.59 9.19 -8.97
N TRP A 36 11.25 8.02 -9.52
CA TRP A 36 10.01 7.79 -10.26
C TRP A 36 8.73 8.13 -9.47
N HIS A 37 8.76 8.09 -8.12
CA HIS A 37 7.63 8.53 -7.30
C HIS A 37 7.31 10.01 -7.57
N ARG A 38 8.33 10.86 -7.68
CA ARG A 38 8.17 12.29 -7.97
C ARG A 38 7.59 12.51 -9.36
N GLU A 39 8.10 11.80 -10.36
CA GLU A 39 7.59 11.93 -11.73
C GLU A 39 6.11 11.53 -11.81
N GLU A 40 5.73 10.42 -11.17
CA GLU A 40 4.35 9.95 -11.14
C GLU A 40 3.43 10.94 -10.38
N LEU A 41 3.86 11.48 -9.24
CA LEU A 41 3.11 12.50 -8.51
C LEU A 41 2.88 13.75 -9.35
N LYS A 42 3.90 14.25 -10.04
CA LYS A 42 3.78 15.40 -10.93
C LYS A 42 2.77 15.16 -12.05
N VAL A 43 2.83 13.98 -12.66
CA VAL A 43 1.90 13.57 -13.72
C VAL A 43 0.46 13.51 -13.19
N ARG A 44 0.23 12.97 -11.98
CA ARG A 44 -1.09 12.94 -11.33
C ARG A 44 -1.60 14.33 -11.00
N GLU A 45 -0.76 15.19 -10.43
CA GLU A 45 -1.11 16.58 -10.14
C GLU A 45 -1.55 17.35 -11.38
N ASP A 46 -0.85 17.17 -12.51
CA ASP A 46 -1.21 17.80 -13.78
C ASP A 46 -2.55 17.31 -14.31
N ARG A 47 -2.85 16.00 -14.17
CA ARG A 47 -4.16 15.45 -14.54
C ARG A 47 -5.27 15.98 -13.64
N LEU A 48 -5.02 16.07 -12.33
CA LEU A 48 -5.96 16.62 -11.37
C LEU A 48 -6.28 18.08 -11.67
N LYS A 49 -5.27 18.93 -11.92
CA LYS A 49 -5.46 20.34 -12.33
C LYS A 49 -6.26 20.49 -13.62
N LYS A 50 -6.14 19.53 -14.54
CA LYS A 50 -6.91 19.47 -15.79
C LYS A 50 -8.30 18.86 -15.63
N GLY A 51 -8.73 18.51 -14.42
CA GLY A 51 -10.01 17.85 -14.14
C GLY A 51 -10.10 16.41 -14.67
N LYS A 52 -8.96 15.78 -14.95
CA LYS A 52 -8.88 14.40 -15.50
C LYS A 52 -8.69 13.33 -14.43
N GLU A 53 -8.59 13.73 -13.16
CA GLU A 53 -8.56 12.81 -12.02
C GLU A 53 -9.53 13.27 -10.94
N LYS A 54 -9.99 12.30 -10.14
CA LYS A 54 -10.84 12.52 -8.97
C LYS A 54 -10.08 12.10 -7.72
N ILE A 55 -10.16 12.92 -6.68
CA ILE A 55 -9.71 12.53 -5.35
C ILE A 55 -10.86 11.81 -4.68
N TRP A 56 -10.55 10.69 -4.05
CA TRP A 56 -11.49 9.90 -3.29
C TRP A 56 -11.05 9.83 -1.85
N ASP A 57 -12.00 9.91 -0.92
CA ASP A 57 -11.71 9.58 0.47
C ASP A 57 -11.47 8.07 0.59
N TRP A 58 -10.35 7.70 1.22
CA TRP A 58 -9.94 6.30 1.29
C TRP A 58 -10.87 5.44 2.14
N ARG A 59 -11.55 6.03 3.14
CA ARG A 59 -12.52 5.33 3.96
C ARG A 59 -13.77 5.05 3.14
N GLU A 60 -14.25 6.03 2.37
CA GLU A 60 -15.41 5.87 1.48
C GLU A 60 -15.18 4.75 0.45
N VAL A 61 -14.02 4.75 -0.22
CA VAL A 61 -13.67 3.70 -1.20
C VAL A 61 -13.62 2.32 -0.55
N LYS A 62 -13.04 2.21 0.64
CA LYS A 62 -12.99 0.95 1.39
C LYS A 62 -14.38 0.46 1.76
N GLU A 63 -15.24 1.34 2.26
CA GLU A 63 -16.61 0.99 2.62
C GLU A 63 -17.41 0.52 1.40
N GLU A 64 -17.32 1.24 0.27
CA GLU A 64 -17.98 0.87 -0.96
C GLU A 64 -17.50 -0.50 -1.47
N PHE A 65 -16.18 -0.71 -1.47
CA PHE A 65 -15.58 -1.98 -1.88
C PHE A 65 -16.04 -3.14 -0.99
N LEU A 66 -16.01 -2.99 0.33
CA LEU A 66 -16.48 -4.02 1.26
C LEU A 66 -17.98 -4.31 1.07
N ARG A 67 -18.81 -3.27 0.89
CA ARG A 67 -20.24 -3.44 0.56
C ARG A 67 -20.41 -4.18 -0.76
N SER A 68 -19.56 -3.94 -1.75
CA SER A 68 -19.63 -4.61 -3.07
C SER A 68 -19.30 -6.10 -2.98
N ILE A 69 -18.34 -6.50 -2.14
CA ILE A 69 -17.99 -7.91 -1.92
C ILE A 69 -19.15 -8.62 -1.21
N LEU A 70 -19.72 -8.00 -0.17
CA LEU A 70 -20.80 -8.60 0.62
C LEU A 70 -22.13 -8.71 -0.13
N LYS A 71 -22.36 -7.90 -1.17
CA LYS A 71 -23.56 -8.01 -2.03
C LYS A 71 -23.47 -9.15 -3.06
N ASN A 72 -22.27 -9.66 -3.31
CA ASN A 72 -22.00 -10.73 -4.27
C ASN A 72 -21.69 -12.09 -3.61
N ALA A 73 -21.92 -12.19 -2.29
CA ALA A 73 -21.78 -13.40 -1.47
C ALA A 73 -23.16 -13.90 -1.03
#